data_AF-A0A6S7EZC4-F1
#
_entry.id   AF-A0A6S7EZC4-F1
#
_cell.length_a   1.000
_cell.length_b   1.000
_cell.length_c   1.000
_cell.angle_alpha   90.00
_cell.angle_beta   90.00
_cell.angle_gamma   90.00
#
_symmetry.space_group_name_H-M   'P 1'
#
loop_
_entity.id
_entity.type
_entity.pdbx_description
1 polymer ?
#
loop_
_entity_poly.entity_id
_entity_poly.type
_entity_poly.pdbx_seq_one_letter_code
_entity_poly.pdbx_strand_id
1 'polypeptide(L)'
;MSLIAELTDESGLAVTYDSYIDGQFLKADCRIETPTPTYVIAATSSERLTEAELIHSRLKVLEKEAYVIAVVEDIRDVGKKHYQRAGYFTDKAVEYDGSMFGAFLKERFSHPASGAIH
;
A
#
# COMPACT_ATOMS: atom_id res chain seq x y z
N MET A 1 -8.74 6.05 16.09
CA MET A 1 -9.04 5.90 14.66
C MET A 1 -7.81 5.32 13.98
N SER A 2 -7.98 4.49 12.95
CA SER A 2 -6.84 3.87 12.23
C SER A 2 -6.14 4.92 11.36
N LEU A 3 -4.81 4.90 11.31
CA LEU A 3 -3.95 5.75 10.45
C LEU A 3 -4.50 5.86 9.03
N ILE A 4 -4.97 4.74 8.48
CA ILE A 4 -5.46 4.64 7.11
C ILE A 4 -6.87 5.25 6.95
N ALA A 5 -7.68 5.24 8.01
CA ALA A 5 -9.00 5.85 7.97
C ALA A 5 -8.91 7.38 7.83
N GLU A 6 -7.95 8.01 8.51
CA GLU A 6 -7.69 9.45 8.43
C GLU A 6 -7.20 9.85 7.02
N LEU A 7 -6.30 9.06 6.44
CA LEU A 7 -5.69 9.34 5.13
C LEU A 7 -6.66 9.18 3.94
N THR A 8 -7.64 8.30 4.07
CA THR A 8 -8.54 7.96 2.96
C THR A 8 -9.75 8.89 2.89
N ASP A 9 -10.23 9.37 4.04
CA ASP A 9 -11.31 10.37 4.13
C ASP A 9 -10.92 11.68 3.42
N GLU A 10 -9.66 12.10 3.53
CA GLU A 10 -9.16 13.32 2.86
C GLU A 10 -8.92 13.16 1.36
N SER A 11 -8.82 11.93 0.85
CA SER A 11 -8.41 11.62 -0.53
C SER A 11 -9.56 11.63 -1.53
N GLY A 12 -10.81 11.44 -1.06
CA GLY A 12 -11.99 11.28 -1.91
C GLY A 12 -12.02 9.99 -2.73
N LEU A 13 -11.10 9.05 -2.48
CA LEU A 13 -11.02 7.78 -3.18
C LEU A 13 -11.96 6.74 -2.54
N ALA A 14 -12.50 5.85 -3.36
CA ALA A 14 -13.23 4.69 -2.86
C ALA A 14 -12.25 3.69 -2.24
N VAL A 15 -12.51 3.29 -0.99
CA VAL A 15 -11.61 2.42 -0.22
C VAL A 15 -12.38 1.27 0.43
N THR A 16 -11.85 0.07 0.28
CA THR A 16 -12.30 -1.13 0.99
C THR A 16 -11.30 -1.46 2.08
N TYR A 17 -11.74 -1.48 3.34
CA TYR A 17 -10.89 -1.85 4.48
C TYR A 17 -10.80 -3.37 4.67
N ASP A 18 -9.75 -3.83 5.35
CA ASP A 18 -9.54 -5.24 5.69
C ASP A 18 -9.64 -6.16 4.45
N SER A 19 -8.96 -5.77 3.37
CA SER A 19 -9.03 -6.48 2.11
C SER A 19 -8.13 -7.72 2.13
N TYR A 20 -8.76 -8.89 1.96
CA TYR A 20 -8.05 -10.15 1.87
C TYR A 20 -7.55 -10.45 0.45
N ILE A 21 -6.36 -11.05 0.38
CA ILE A 21 -5.76 -11.55 -0.85
C ILE A 21 -5.87 -13.07 -0.84
N ASP A 22 -6.53 -13.60 -1.86
CA ASP A 22 -6.50 -15.02 -2.25
C ASP A 22 -6.78 -16.02 -1.10
N GLY A 23 -8.03 -16.06 -0.64
CA GLY A 23 -8.45 -17.12 0.31
C GLY A 23 -8.17 -16.84 1.79
N GLN A 24 -7.96 -15.57 2.17
CA GLN A 24 -8.05 -15.02 3.54
C GLN A 24 -6.78 -15.05 4.42
N PHE A 25 -5.64 -15.56 3.94
CA PHE A 25 -4.43 -15.63 4.79
C PHE A 25 -3.61 -14.34 4.79
N LEU A 26 -3.67 -13.56 3.72
CA LEU A 26 -2.97 -12.28 3.61
C LEU A 26 -4.00 -11.15 3.62
N LYS A 27 -3.79 -10.17 4.50
CA LYS A 27 -4.72 -9.06 4.71
C LYS A 27 -4.02 -7.71 4.54
N ALA A 28 -4.47 -6.94 3.57
CA ALA A 28 -4.16 -5.52 3.46
C ALA A 28 -5.08 -4.71 4.35
N ASP A 29 -4.57 -3.65 4.96
CA ASP A 29 -5.38 -2.79 5.82
C ASP A 29 -6.42 -2.01 5.02
N CYS A 30 -6.06 -1.61 3.79
CA CYS A 30 -7.06 -1.17 2.83
C CYS A 30 -6.68 -1.49 1.38
N ARG A 31 -7.70 -1.44 0.52
CA ARG A 31 -7.61 -1.47 -0.92
C ARG A 31 -8.26 -0.22 -1.48
N ILE A 32 -7.48 0.57 -2.19
CA ILE A 32 -7.95 1.74 -2.94
C ILE A 32 -8.49 1.24 -4.29
N GLU A 33 -9.74 1.58 -4.58
CA GLU A 33 -10.46 1.14 -5.78
C GLU A 33 -10.14 2.08 -6.95
N THR A 34 -9.17 1.65 -7.76
CA THR A 34 -8.77 2.28 -9.03
C THR A 34 -8.74 1.21 -10.13
N PRO A 35 -8.69 1.56 -11.43
CA PRO A 35 -8.63 0.56 -12.52
C PRO A 35 -7.54 -0.49 -12.32
N THR A 36 -6.39 -0.08 -11.78
CA THR A 36 -5.39 -0.96 -11.19
C THR A 36 -5.44 -0.79 -9.67
N PRO A 37 -5.98 -1.74 -8.89
CA PRO A 37 -6.21 -1.57 -7.46
C PRO A 37 -4.89 -1.42 -6.70
N THR A 38 -4.92 -0.66 -5.61
CA THR A 38 -3.75 -0.46 -4.75
C THR A 38 -4.02 -0.98 -3.35
N TYR A 39 -3.22 -1.94 -2.90
CA TYR A 39 -3.25 -2.47 -1.54
C TYR A 39 -2.28 -1.69 -0.66
N VAL A 40 -2.78 -1.21 0.48
CA VAL A 40 -1.99 -0.47 1.46
C VAL A 40 -1.87 -1.30 2.74
N ILE A 41 -0.64 -1.41 3.23
CA ILE A 41 -0.30 -2.12 4.45
C ILE A 41 0.41 -1.14 5.39
N ALA A 42 -0.18 -0.87 6.55
CA ALA A 42 0.49 -0.23 7.67
C ALA A 42 1.47 -1.23 8.29
N ALA A 43 2.75 -1.01 8.01
CA ALA A 43 3.87 -1.78 8.51
C ALA A 43 4.36 -1.21 9.84
N THR A 44 3.61 -1.49 10.90
CA THR A 44 3.95 -1.10 12.29
C THR A 44 4.98 -2.04 12.93
N SER A 45 5.36 -3.12 12.24
CA SER A 45 6.35 -4.10 12.68
C SER A 45 7.04 -4.76 11.49
N SER A 46 8.16 -5.43 11.76
CA SER A 46 8.90 -6.17 10.73
C SER A 46 8.08 -7.29 10.09
N GLU A 47 7.17 -7.92 10.85
CA GLU A 47 6.24 -8.95 10.39
C GLU A 47 5.23 -8.35 9.41
N ARG A 48 4.64 -7.19 9.72
CA ARG A 48 3.71 -6.49 8.82
C ARG A 48 4.39 -6.02 7.53
N LEU A 49 5.64 -5.60 7.61
CA LEU A 49 6.43 -5.31 6.41
C LEU A 49 6.62 -6.57 5.55
N THR A 50 6.93 -7.70 6.18
CA THR A 50 7.06 -9.00 5.50
C THR A 50 5.74 -9.43 4.84
N GLU A 51 4.60 -9.21 5.51
CA GLU A 51 3.28 -9.48 4.94
C GLU A 51 3.02 -8.65 3.68
N ALA A 52 3.44 -7.38 3.64
CA ALA A 52 3.35 -6.55 2.43
C ALA A 52 4.18 -7.14 1.27
N GLU A 53 5.39 -7.60 1.55
CA GLU A 53 6.26 -8.24 0.56
C GLU A 53 5.68 -9.56 0.04
N LEU A 54 5.06 -10.35 0.92
CA LEU A 54 4.35 -11.57 0.56
C LEU A 54 3.11 -11.29 -0.29
N ILE A 55 2.34 -10.25 0.03
CA ILE A 55 1.17 -9.82 -0.75
C ILE A 55 1.59 -9.47 -2.18
N HIS A 56 2.62 -8.63 -2.33
CA HIS A 56 3.13 -8.24 -3.64
C HIS A 56 3.63 -9.46 -4.43
N SER A 57 4.37 -10.35 -3.79
CA SER A 57 4.82 -11.60 -4.41
C SER A 57 3.65 -12.48 -4.85
N ARG A 58 2.60 -12.59 -4.02
CA ARG A 58 1.40 -13.39 -4.34
C ARG A 58 0.63 -12.80 -5.52
N LEU A 59 0.48 -11.48 -5.57
CA LEU A 59 -0.20 -10.79 -6.67
C LEU A 59 0.54 -10.98 -8.00
N LYS A 60 1.88 -10.94 -7.99
CA LYS A 60 2.71 -11.28 -9.16
C LYS A 60 2.52 -12.72 -9.61
N VAL A 61 2.52 -13.68 -8.68
CA VAL A 61 2.28 -15.11 -8.99
C VAL A 61 0.88 -15.34 -9.56
N LEU A 62 -0.11 -14.58 -9.11
CA LEU A 62 -1.48 -14.64 -9.62
C LEU A 62 -1.71 -13.83 -10.90
N GLU A 63 -0.66 -13.22 -11.45
CA GLU A 63 -0.73 -12.33 -12.62
C GLU A 63 -1.79 -11.22 -12.48
N LYS A 64 -2.03 -10.77 -11.24
CA LYS A 64 -2.98 -9.69 -10.96
C LYS A 64 -2.29 -8.35 -11.07
N GLU A 65 -2.77 -7.51 -11.98
CA GLU A 65 -2.37 -6.11 -12.03
C GLU A 65 -2.88 -5.37 -10.80
N ALA A 66 -1.98 -5.11 -9.86
CA ALA A 66 -2.26 -4.39 -8.63
C ALA A 66 -0.96 -3.78 -8.08
N TYR A 67 -1.08 -2.70 -7.33
CA TYR A 67 0.03 -2.09 -6.62
C TYR A 67 0.00 -2.46 -5.14
N VAL A 68 1.16 -2.55 -4.51
CA VAL A 68 1.33 -2.78 -3.08
C VAL A 68 2.21 -1.70 -2.47
N ILE A 69 1.65 -0.98 -1.50
CA ILE A 69 2.32 0.08 -0.76
C ILE A 69 2.44 -0.33 0.70
N ALA A 70 3.68 -0.41 1.19
CA ALA A 70 3.97 -0.52 2.62
C ALA A 70 4.18 0.88 3.22
N VAL A 71 3.39 1.22 4.22
CA VAL A 71 3.48 2.46 5.00
C VAL A 71 4.12 2.11 6.33
N VAL A 72 5.39 2.45 6.50
CA VAL A 72 6.17 2.18 7.71
C VAL A 72 5.95 3.32 8.70
N GLU A 73 5.31 3.03 9.84
CA GLU A 73 5.09 4.06 10.87
C GLU A 73 6.39 4.50 11.54
N ASP A 74 7.28 3.56 11.84
CA ASP A 74 8.60 3.83 12.43
C ASP A 74 9.64 2.86 11.86
N ILE A 75 10.69 3.41 11.26
CA ILE A 75 11.80 2.61 10.71
C ILE A 75 12.50 1.77 11.78
N ARG A 76 12.48 2.20 13.05
CA ARG A 76 13.10 1.48 14.17
C ARG A 76 12.38 0.16 14.44
N ASP A 77 11.06 0.14 14.32
CA ASP A 77 10.22 -1.02 14.63
C ASP A 77 10.25 -2.07 13.52
N VAL A 78 10.47 -1.66 12.27
CA VAL A 78 10.65 -2.58 11.13
C VAL A 78 12.11 -2.97 10.88
N GLY A 79 13.04 -2.15 11.37
CA GLY A 79 14.48 -2.27 11.15
C GLY A 79 14.96 -1.57 9.86
N LYS A 80 15.92 -0.66 10.01
CA LYS A 80 16.48 0.16 8.91
C LYS A 80 16.91 -0.64 7.68
N LYS A 81 17.59 -1.78 7.87
CA LYS A 81 18.05 -2.63 6.76
C LYS A 81 16.88 -3.30 6.03
N HIS A 82 15.82 -3.65 6.74
CA HIS A 82 14.63 -4.26 6.17
C HIS A 82 13.86 -3.23 5.35
N TYR A 83 13.60 -2.05 5.93
CA TYR A 83 12.97 -0.92 5.23
C TYR A 83 13.69 -0.55 3.92
N GLN A 84 15.02 -0.42 3.96
CA GLN A 84 15.81 -0.08 2.77
C GLN A 84 15.69 -1.10 1.63
N ARG A 85 15.32 -2.35 1.94
CA ARG A 85 15.16 -3.42 0.96
C ARG A 85 13.72 -3.67 0.55
N ALA A 86 12.74 -3.22 1.34
CA ALA A 86 11.33 -3.46 1.10
C ALA A 86 10.84 -2.91 -0.25
N GLY A 87 11.45 -1.83 -0.75
CA GLY A 87 11.17 -1.29 -2.09
C GLY A 87 11.53 -2.23 -3.25
N TYR A 88 12.31 -3.30 -3.03
CA TYR A 88 12.54 -4.34 -4.05
C TYR A 88 11.40 -5.37 -4.08
N PHE A 89 10.66 -5.49 -2.98
CA PHE A 89 9.65 -6.53 -2.75
C PHE A 89 8.24 -5.95 -2.60
N THR A 90 8.07 -4.66 -2.87
CA THR A 90 6.81 -3.93 -2.95
C THR A 90 6.91 -2.94 -4.11
N ASP A 91 5.79 -2.38 -4.57
CA ASP A 91 5.85 -1.27 -5.54
C ASP A 91 6.38 0.01 -4.88
N LYS A 92 6.08 0.19 -3.59
CA LYS A 92 6.61 1.29 -2.79
C LYS A 92 6.62 0.95 -1.30
N ALA A 93 7.72 1.28 -0.63
CA ALA A 93 7.78 1.39 0.82
C ALA A 93 8.02 2.86 1.17
N VAL A 94 7.19 3.43 2.05
CA VAL A 94 7.30 4.83 2.49
C VAL A 94 7.24 4.90 4.00
N GLU A 95 8.07 5.77 4.58
CA GLU A 95 7.90 6.15 5.99
C GLU A 95 6.65 7.02 6.11
N TYR A 96 5.88 6.82 7.17
CA TYR A 96 4.69 7.61 7.44
C TYR A 96 5.10 9.02 7.86
N ASP A 97 4.73 9.98 7.03
CA ASP A 97 4.56 11.37 7.40
C ASP A 97 3.11 11.71 7.06
N GLY A 98 2.31 11.99 8.10
CA GLY A 98 0.86 12.17 7.96
C GLY A 98 0.45 13.24 6.95
N SER A 99 1.30 14.24 6.73
CA SER A 99 1.04 15.28 5.72
C SER A 99 1.46 14.86 4.31
N MET A 100 2.57 14.12 4.18
CA MET A 100 3.10 13.73 2.87
C MET A 100 2.35 12.54 2.26
N PHE A 101 1.83 11.62 3.08
CA PHE A 101 1.20 10.42 2.55
C PHE A 101 -0.14 10.72 1.85
N GLY A 102 -0.99 11.56 2.45
CA GLY A 102 -2.25 11.99 1.82
C GLY A 102 -2.01 12.74 0.51
N ALA A 103 -1.00 13.61 0.48
CA ALA A 103 -0.57 14.30 -0.74
C ALA A 103 -0.07 13.32 -1.81
N PHE A 104 0.70 12.29 -1.41
CA PHE A 104 1.17 11.25 -2.32
C PHE A 104 0.02 10.44 -2.93
N LEU A 105 -0.99 10.05 -2.13
CA LEU A 105 -2.18 9.37 -2.64
C LEU A 105 -2.94 10.27 -3.64
N LYS A 106 -3.11 11.56 -3.32
CA LYS A 106 -3.71 12.53 -4.25
C LYS A 106 -2.88 12.68 -5.52
N GLU A 107 -1.59 12.88 -5.46
CA GLU A 107 -0.74 12.97 -6.65
C GLU A 107 -0.83 11.71 -7.54
N ARG A 108 -0.77 10.53 -6.91
CA ARG A 108 -0.80 9.23 -7.58
C ARG A 108 -2.15 8.92 -8.24
N PHE A 109 -3.26 9.37 -7.64
CA PHE A 109 -4.62 8.94 -8.00
C PHE A 109 -5.58 10.07 -8.42
N SER A 110 -5.24 11.35 -8.23
CA SER A 110 -6.05 12.50 -8.69
C SER A 110 -5.92 12.77 -10.19
N HIS A 111 -5.01 12.11 -10.89
CA HIS A 111 -5.02 12.02 -12.35
C HIS A 111 -5.51 10.62 -12.74
N PRO A 112 -6.79 10.43 -13.13
CA PRO A 112 -7.14 9.24 -13.89
C PRO A 112 -6.21 9.23 -15.10
N ALA A 113 -5.50 8.11 -15.32
CA ALA A 113 -4.50 7.96 -16.35
C ALA A 113 -4.89 8.70 -17.64
N SER A 114 -4.32 9.89 -17.86
CA SER A 114 -4.31 10.51 -19.17
C SER A 114 -3.24 9.75 -19.93
N GLY A 115 -3.68 8.78 -20.73
CA GLY A 115 -2.77 7.89 -21.43
C GLY A 115 -3.46 6.80 -22.22
N ALA A 116 -4.52 7.15 -22.96
CA ALA A 116 -4.86 6.41 -24.18
C ALA A 116 -4.14 7.08 -25.35
N ILE A 117 -2.94 6.61 -25.73
CA ILE A 117 -2.31 6.72 -27.06
C ILE A 117 -1.06 5.81 -27.03
N HIS A 118 -0.79 4.82 -27.90
CA HIS A 118 -1.24 4.42 -29.23
C HIS A 118 -1.18 2.90 -29.37
#